data_AF-A0A9C9TA11-F1
#
_entry.id   AF-A0A9C9TA11-F1
#
_cell.length_a   1.000
_cell.length_b   1.000
_cell.length_c   1.000
_cell.angle_alpha   90.00
_cell.angle_beta   90.00
_cell.angle_gamma   90.00
#
_symmetry.space_group_name_H-M   'P 1'
#
loop_
_entity.id
_entity.type
_entity.pdbx_description
1 polymer ?
#
loop_
_entity_poly.entity_id
_entity_poly.type
_entity_poly.pdbx_seq_one_letter_code
_entity_poly.pdbx_strand_id
1 'polypeptide(L)'
;MSLASPNPAYVYSTEELGQADEPELAPMICVACGKEIEWGDEPYPVRCYACHEPIDLPSQMAFSRGSDAFAVGQELLFVISPKKRRSSITTPEEMEGLHYYMQAYSSLQLALQGKVADQQFQQAAQMMAAMANVFLQHGSVSPLESAYWGSLLKESNTHKEWIEVGEKISAVKPGAFSWLKRLRWRLRKHQLKKALIDLDQKITKLERYMKFAEQSSFRRKKKLF
;
A
#
# COMPACT_ATOMS: atom_id res chain seq x y z
N MET A 1 60.69 -10.79 -18.29
CA MET A 1 60.16 -10.28 -17.00
C MET A 1 59.71 -8.85 -17.25
N SER A 2 58.41 -8.66 -17.48
CA SER A 2 57.82 -7.37 -17.85
C SER A 2 57.22 -6.73 -16.60
N LEU A 3 57.69 -5.53 -16.25
CA LEU A 3 57.21 -4.76 -15.10
C LEU A 3 55.83 -4.19 -15.43
N ALA A 4 54.82 -4.62 -14.68
CA ALA A 4 53.48 -4.07 -14.75
C ALA A 4 53.45 -2.66 -14.14
N SER A 5 53.00 -1.68 -14.92
CA SER A 5 52.65 -0.34 -14.44
C SER A 5 51.48 -0.40 -13.44
N PRO A 6 51.48 0.42 -12.38
CA PRO A 6 50.34 0.52 -11.49
C PRO A 6 49.16 1.23 -12.17
N ASN A 7 47.98 0.62 -12.06
CA ASN A 7 46.69 1.21 -12.43
C ASN A 7 46.49 2.56 -11.69
N PRO A 8 46.06 3.63 -12.37
CA PRO A 8 45.66 4.84 -11.68
C PRO A 8 44.41 4.54 -10.85
N ALA A 9 44.50 4.79 -9.55
CA ALA A 9 43.37 4.82 -8.65
C ALA A 9 42.34 5.81 -9.22
N TYR A 10 41.14 5.31 -9.55
CA TYR A 10 39.98 6.16 -9.77
C TYR A 10 39.66 6.86 -8.45
N VAL A 11 40.12 8.10 -8.33
CA VAL A 11 39.65 9.03 -7.31
C VAL A 11 38.23 9.40 -7.71
N TYR A 12 37.23 8.79 -7.06
CA TYR A 12 35.87 9.30 -7.12
C TYR A 12 35.88 10.65 -6.39
N SER A 13 35.75 11.73 -7.15
CA SER A 13 35.50 13.07 -6.64
C SER A 13 34.13 13.08 -5.94
N THR A 14 34.12 13.19 -4.62
CA THR A 14 32.93 13.22 -3.76
C THR A 14 32.18 14.56 -3.78
N GLU A 15 32.47 15.47 -4.71
CA GLU A 15 32.08 16.89 -4.62
C GLU A 15 30.89 17.32 -5.51
N GLU A 16 30.21 16.40 -6.20
CA GLU A 16 28.99 16.71 -6.97
C GLU A 16 27.78 15.84 -6.58
N LEU A 17 27.65 15.48 -5.31
CA LEU A 17 26.33 15.15 -4.76
C LEU A 17 25.60 16.48 -4.52
N GLY A 18 24.98 17.01 -5.57
CA GLY A 18 23.92 18.00 -5.40
C GLY A 18 22.98 17.50 -4.31
N GLN A 19 22.55 18.40 -3.40
CA GLN A 19 21.59 18.11 -2.35
C GLN A 19 20.50 17.20 -2.92
N ALA A 20 20.62 15.90 -2.66
CA ALA A 20 19.55 14.98 -2.97
C ALA A 20 18.46 15.43 -2.01
N ASP A 21 17.40 16.04 -2.57
CA ASP A 21 16.23 16.44 -1.80
C ASP A 21 15.88 15.25 -0.91
N GLU A 22 15.98 15.43 0.41
CA GLU A 22 15.65 14.34 1.34
C GLU A 22 14.26 13.84 0.98
N PRO A 23 14.06 12.53 0.85
CA PRO A 23 12.78 11.99 0.43
C PRO A 23 11.70 12.53 1.36
N GLU A 24 10.74 13.27 0.78
CA GLU A 24 9.62 13.81 1.54
C GLU A 24 8.88 12.65 2.20
N LEU A 25 9.03 12.54 3.53
CA LEU A 25 8.37 11.51 4.32
C LEU A 25 6.86 11.54 4.06
N ALA A 26 6.27 10.38 3.82
CA ALA A 26 4.83 10.28 3.64
C ALA A 26 4.10 10.93 4.82
N PRO A 27 3.06 11.77 4.59
CA PRO A 27 2.44 12.56 5.65
C PRO A 27 1.80 11.65 6.72
N MET A 28 1.93 12.05 7.99
CA MET A 28 1.20 11.40 9.07
C MET A 28 -0.27 11.76 8.98
N ILE A 29 -1.16 10.78 9.10
CA ILE A 29 -2.61 11.02 9.01
C ILE A 29 -3.28 10.53 10.29
N CYS A 30 -4.05 11.42 10.94
CA CYS A 30 -4.82 11.04 12.11
C CYS A 30 -5.90 10.01 11.75
N VAL A 31 -5.89 8.86 12.43
CA VAL A 31 -6.84 7.76 12.22
C VAL A 31 -8.31 8.16 12.53
N ALA A 32 -8.49 9.08 13.48
CA ALA A 32 -9.81 9.49 13.94
C ALA A 32 -10.45 10.57 13.05
N CYS A 33 -9.73 11.67 12.77
CA CYS A 33 -10.27 12.80 12.02
C CYS A 33 -9.78 12.89 10.57
N GLY A 34 -8.80 12.08 10.17
CA GLY A 34 -8.24 12.10 8.81
C GLY A 34 -7.35 13.31 8.51
N LYS A 35 -7.06 14.17 9.49
CA LYS A 35 -6.23 15.35 9.26
C LYS A 35 -4.76 14.96 9.11
N GLU A 36 -4.11 15.57 8.11
CA GLU A 36 -2.68 15.49 7.91
C GLU A 36 -1.92 16.24 9.01
N ILE A 37 -0.82 15.64 9.42
CA ILE A 37 0.04 16.11 10.50
C ILE A 37 1.44 16.18 9.92
N GLU A 38 2.01 17.38 9.93
CA GLU A 38 3.37 17.62 9.46
C GLU A 38 4.38 16.89 10.36
N TRP A 39 5.42 16.34 9.73
CA TRP A 39 6.61 15.88 10.45
C TRP A 39 7.36 17.12 10.94
N GLY A 40 7.10 17.52 12.19
CA GLY A 40 7.91 18.55 12.86
C GLY A 40 9.23 17.97 13.40
N ASP A 41 10.08 18.85 13.93
CA ASP A 41 11.27 18.44 14.68
C ASP A 41 10.89 17.64 15.93
N GLU A 42 11.82 16.80 16.41
CA GLU A 42 11.61 16.06 17.63
C GLU A 42 11.37 17.00 18.83
N PRO A 43 10.39 16.69 19.70
CA PRO A 43 9.64 15.43 19.79
C PRO A 43 8.41 15.36 18.87
N TYR A 44 8.20 14.19 18.25
CA TYR A 44 7.02 13.92 17.40
C TYR A 44 5.69 14.04 18.16
N PRO A 45 4.61 14.49 17.50
CA PRO A 45 3.31 14.65 18.14
C PRO A 45 2.71 13.30 18.53
N VAL A 46 2.47 13.11 19.82
CA VAL A 46 1.80 11.90 20.37
C VAL A 46 0.27 11.96 20.28
N ARG A 47 -0.29 13.14 19.98
CA ARG A 47 -1.74 13.39 19.86
C ARG A 47 -2.03 14.28 18.67
N CYS A 48 -3.18 14.08 18.04
CA CYS A 48 -3.63 14.94 16.96
C CYS A 48 -3.99 16.34 17.49
N TYR A 49 -3.46 17.40 16.86
CA TYR A 49 -3.77 18.78 17.24
C TYR A 49 -5.22 19.20 16.94
N ALA A 50 -5.92 18.49 16.05
CA ALA A 50 -7.30 18.81 15.68
C ALA A 50 -8.36 18.08 16.51
N CYS A 51 -8.12 16.82 16.88
CA CYS A 51 -9.12 16.00 17.60
C CYS A 51 -8.61 15.39 18.91
N HIS A 52 -7.35 15.65 19.30
CA HIS A 52 -6.70 15.20 20.55
C HIS A 52 -6.58 13.69 20.78
N GLU A 53 -6.97 12.88 19.79
CA GLU A 53 -6.82 11.41 19.82
C GLU A 53 -5.33 11.03 19.77
N PRO A 54 -4.88 10.00 20.54
CA PRO A 54 -3.52 9.48 20.45
C PRO A 54 -3.16 8.98 19.06
N ILE A 55 -1.93 9.26 18.65
CA ILE A 55 -1.35 8.83 17.37
C ILE A 55 -0.49 7.60 17.62
N ASP A 56 -0.68 6.57 16.82
CA ASP A 56 0.16 5.38 16.81
C ASP A 56 1.43 5.64 15.99
N LEU A 57 2.37 6.38 16.60
CA LEU A 57 3.62 6.82 15.95
C LEU A 57 4.41 5.66 15.32
N PRO A 58 4.61 4.50 15.99
CA PRO A 58 5.29 3.36 15.38
C PRO A 58 4.68 2.93 14.04
N SER A 59 3.35 2.85 13.98
CA SER A 59 2.64 2.45 12.75
C SER A 59 2.73 3.51 11.65
N GLN A 60 2.68 4.79 12.01
CA GLN A 60 2.84 5.90 11.06
C GLN A 60 4.26 5.94 10.47
N MET A 61 5.29 5.78 11.31
CA MET A 61 6.69 5.71 10.85
C MET A 61 6.95 4.47 10.00
N ALA A 62 6.40 3.32 10.38
CA ALA A 62 6.50 2.10 9.59
C ALA A 62 5.80 2.24 8.23
N PHE A 63 4.67 2.95 8.18
CA PHE A 63 4.00 3.25 6.91
C PHE A 63 4.86 4.14 6.02
N SER A 64 5.41 5.23 6.57
CA SER A 64 6.27 6.16 5.84
C SER A 64 7.49 5.45 5.24
N ARG A 65 8.28 4.76 6.09
CA ARG A 65 9.43 3.95 5.64
C ARG A 65 9.06 2.90 4.60
N GLY A 66 7.89 2.27 4.76
CA GLY A 66 7.40 1.27 3.83
C GLY A 66 7.02 1.86 2.48
N SER A 67 6.41 3.04 2.47
CA SER A 67 6.05 3.79 1.26
C SER A 67 7.29 4.23 0.50
N ASP A 68 8.30 4.77 1.20
CA ASP A 68 9.53 5.27 0.59
C ASP A 68 10.33 4.11 -0.02
N ALA A 69 10.52 3.03 0.74
CA ALA A 69 11.18 1.83 0.23
C ALA A 69 10.41 1.21 -0.96
N PHE A 70 9.08 1.29 -0.97
CA PHE A 70 8.28 0.83 -2.10
C PHE A 70 8.55 1.70 -3.33
N ALA A 71 8.58 3.02 -3.19
CA ALA A 71 8.85 3.94 -4.29
C ALA A 71 10.23 3.66 -4.93
N VAL A 72 11.28 3.57 -4.11
CA VAL A 72 12.64 3.27 -4.58
C VAL A 72 12.71 1.90 -5.26
N GLY A 73 12.15 0.86 -4.64
CA GLY A 73 12.13 -0.48 -5.25
C GLY A 73 11.32 -0.52 -6.56
N GLN A 74 10.28 0.30 -6.66
CA GLN A 74 9.44 0.38 -7.84
C GLN A 74 10.18 1.06 -8.99
N GLU A 75 10.93 2.13 -8.73
CA GLU A 75 11.78 2.82 -9.69
C GLU A 75 12.85 1.89 -10.27
N LEU A 76 13.61 1.21 -9.40
CA LEU A 76 14.65 0.26 -9.82
C LEU A 76 14.07 -0.86 -10.70
N LEU A 77 12.95 -1.44 -10.28
CA LEU A 77 12.32 -2.51 -11.04
C LEU A 77 11.69 -2.01 -12.34
N PHE A 78 11.17 -0.77 -12.40
CA PHE A 78 10.55 -0.22 -13.62
C PHE A 78 11.49 -0.18 -14.81
N VAL A 79 12.78 0.07 -14.58
CA VAL A 79 13.82 0.08 -15.62
C VAL A 79 13.95 -1.29 -16.31
N ILE A 80 13.67 -2.37 -15.58
CA ILE A 80 13.80 -3.73 -16.08
C ILE A 80 12.54 -4.12 -16.88
N SER A 81 12.69 -4.63 -18.10
CA SER A 81 11.52 -5.05 -18.89
C SER A 81 10.70 -6.15 -18.19
N PRO A 82 9.35 -6.13 -18.25
CA PRO A 82 8.51 -7.13 -17.58
C PRO A 82 8.75 -8.58 -18.01
N LYS A 83 9.24 -8.80 -19.25
CA LYS A 83 9.59 -10.15 -19.74
C LYS A 83 10.82 -10.70 -19.04
N LYS A 84 11.85 -9.86 -18.81
CA LYS A 84 13.09 -10.25 -18.13
C LYS A 84 12.87 -10.53 -16.64
N ARG A 85 12.02 -9.73 -15.97
CA ARG A 85 11.65 -9.93 -14.55
C ARG A 85 11.04 -11.32 -14.25
N ARG A 86 10.44 -11.98 -15.26
CA ARG A 86 9.78 -13.28 -15.09
C ARG A 86 10.70 -14.48 -15.29
N SER A 87 11.86 -14.32 -15.93
CA SER A 87 12.69 -15.46 -16.36
C SER A 87 13.73 -15.88 -15.34
N SER A 88 14.32 -14.95 -14.59
CA SER A 88 15.21 -15.22 -13.45
C SER A 88 15.77 -13.90 -12.89
N ILE A 89 15.99 -13.86 -11.57
CA ILE A 89 16.75 -12.78 -10.92
C ILE A 89 18.17 -12.86 -11.46
N THR A 90 18.52 -11.93 -12.35
CA THR A 90 19.75 -12.04 -13.14
C THR A 90 20.67 -10.85 -12.99
N THR A 91 20.13 -9.74 -12.51
CA THR A 91 20.84 -8.46 -12.47
C THR A 91 20.96 -7.95 -11.03
N PRO A 92 22.10 -7.31 -10.67
CA PRO A 92 22.27 -6.73 -9.34
C PRO A 92 21.20 -5.68 -9.04
N GLU A 93 20.75 -4.91 -10.04
CA GLU A 93 19.69 -3.92 -9.90
C GLU A 93 18.33 -4.56 -9.56
N GLU A 94 18.05 -5.75 -10.10
CA GLU A 94 16.84 -6.51 -9.75
C GLU A 94 16.88 -7.01 -8.31
N MET A 95 18.04 -7.49 -7.85
CA MET A 95 18.22 -7.91 -6.46
C MET A 95 18.05 -6.73 -5.49
N GLU A 96 18.60 -5.58 -5.84
CA GLU A 96 18.46 -4.35 -5.06
C GLU A 96 17.01 -3.89 -5.00
N GLY A 97 16.31 -3.84 -6.14
CA GLY A 97 14.88 -3.51 -6.18
C GLY A 97 14.02 -4.49 -5.36
N LEU A 98 14.33 -5.79 -5.40
CA LEU A 98 13.66 -6.79 -4.57
C LEU A 98 13.98 -6.61 -3.08
N HIS A 99 15.19 -6.20 -2.72
CA HIS A 99 15.56 -5.89 -1.34
C HIS A 99 14.72 -4.73 -0.79
N TYR A 100 14.59 -3.65 -1.55
CA TYR A 100 13.70 -2.53 -1.21
C TYR A 100 12.25 -2.97 -1.07
N TYR A 101 11.74 -3.82 -1.96
CA TYR A 101 10.41 -4.40 -1.81
C TYR A 101 10.28 -5.24 -0.54
N MET A 102 11.29 -6.02 -0.13
CA MET A 102 11.24 -6.78 1.12
C MET A 102 11.21 -5.85 2.35
N GLN A 103 11.99 -4.77 2.32
CA GLN A 103 11.96 -3.73 3.35
C GLN A 103 10.61 -3.02 3.40
N ALA A 104 10.05 -2.66 2.25
CA ALA A 104 8.73 -2.07 2.14
C ALA A 104 7.65 -3.00 2.68
N TYR A 105 7.69 -4.27 2.30
CA TYR A 105 6.72 -5.28 2.70
C TYR A 105 6.69 -5.48 4.21
N SER A 106 7.85 -5.68 4.83
CA SER A 106 7.96 -5.83 6.29
C SER A 106 7.52 -4.58 7.04
N SER A 107 7.91 -3.39 6.55
CA SER A 107 7.51 -2.12 7.16
C SER A 107 5.99 -1.87 7.06
N LEU A 108 5.39 -2.14 5.91
CA LEU A 108 3.94 -2.02 5.74
C LEU A 108 3.16 -3.08 6.52
N GLN A 109 3.69 -4.30 6.67
CA GLN A 109 3.09 -5.30 7.57
C GLN A 109 3.04 -4.79 9.01
N LEU A 110 4.13 -4.21 9.51
CA LEU A 110 4.17 -3.60 10.84
C LEU A 110 3.18 -2.43 10.96
N ALA A 111 3.13 -1.54 9.97
CA ALA A 111 2.18 -0.44 9.95
C ALA A 111 0.72 -0.91 10.03
N LEU A 112 0.38 -1.98 9.30
CA LEU A 112 -0.96 -2.55 9.22
C LEU A 112 -1.37 -3.35 10.47
N GLN A 113 -0.42 -3.69 11.36
CA GLN A 113 -0.73 -4.30 12.66
C GLN A 113 -1.31 -3.27 13.64
N GLY A 114 -0.91 -2.00 13.55
CA GLY A 114 -1.43 -0.94 14.40
C GLY A 114 -2.58 -0.15 13.80
N LYS A 115 -2.72 1.12 14.21
CA LYS A 115 -3.80 2.02 13.76
C LYS A 115 -3.31 2.94 12.64
N VAL A 116 -3.81 2.73 11.42
CA VAL A 116 -3.57 3.59 10.25
C VAL A 116 -4.87 4.19 9.74
N ALA A 117 -4.79 5.37 9.12
CA ALA A 117 -5.95 6.02 8.53
C ALA A 117 -6.48 5.22 7.33
N ASP A 118 -7.78 5.35 7.03
CA ASP A 118 -8.40 4.58 5.94
C ASP A 118 -7.72 4.84 4.59
N GLN A 119 -7.25 6.06 4.33
CA GLN A 119 -6.49 6.41 3.12
C GLN A 119 -5.14 5.68 3.06
N GLN A 120 -4.36 5.71 4.14
CA GLN A 120 -3.08 4.99 4.24
C GLN A 120 -3.28 3.47 4.12
N PHE A 121 -4.32 2.92 4.74
CA PHE A 121 -4.65 1.50 4.58
C PHE A 121 -4.88 1.11 3.12
N GLN A 122 -5.61 1.94 2.37
CA GLN A 122 -5.89 1.67 0.95
C GLN A 122 -4.61 1.70 0.12
N GLN A 123 -3.74 2.69 0.38
CA GLN A 123 -2.45 2.81 -0.29
C GLN A 123 -1.54 1.61 0.06
N ALA A 124 -1.44 1.25 1.34
CA ALA A 124 -0.72 0.07 1.79
C ALA A 124 -1.26 -1.21 1.13
N ALA A 125 -2.59 -1.41 1.07
CA ALA A 125 -3.18 -2.57 0.42
C ALA A 125 -2.84 -2.66 -1.08
N GLN A 126 -2.75 -1.53 -1.78
CA GLN A 126 -2.29 -1.46 -3.17
C GLN A 126 -0.83 -1.87 -3.30
N MET A 127 0.06 -1.28 -2.48
CA MET A 127 1.49 -1.59 -2.46
C MET A 127 1.74 -3.06 -2.11
N MET A 128 1.08 -3.57 -1.06
CA MET A 128 1.19 -4.96 -0.62
C MET A 128 0.71 -5.93 -1.70
N ALA A 129 -0.39 -5.65 -2.40
CA ALA A 129 -0.85 -6.48 -3.51
C ALA A 129 0.12 -6.45 -4.71
N ALA A 130 0.71 -5.30 -5.01
CA ALA A 130 1.70 -5.17 -6.07
C ALA A 130 2.97 -5.98 -5.74
N MET A 131 3.52 -5.81 -4.53
CA MET A 131 4.70 -6.54 -4.07
C MET A 131 4.43 -8.04 -3.97
N ALA A 132 3.29 -8.47 -3.41
CA ALA A 132 2.95 -9.88 -3.30
C ALA A 132 2.85 -10.57 -4.68
N ASN A 133 2.43 -9.86 -5.73
CA ASN A 133 2.44 -10.39 -7.09
C ASN A 133 3.85 -10.55 -7.66
N VAL A 134 4.77 -9.65 -7.32
CA VAL A 134 6.19 -9.76 -7.70
C VAL A 134 6.82 -10.92 -6.94
N PHE A 135 6.65 -10.97 -5.62
CA PHE A 135 7.16 -12.08 -4.79
C PHE A 135 6.59 -13.44 -5.18
N LEU A 136 5.33 -13.51 -5.62
CA LEU A 136 4.76 -14.77 -6.11
C LEU A 136 5.50 -15.27 -7.35
N GLN A 137 5.92 -14.38 -8.26
CA GLN A 137 6.70 -14.73 -9.45
C GLN A 137 8.09 -15.25 -9.10
N HIS A 138 8.68 -14.77 -7.99
CA HIS A 138 9.99 -15.19 -7.49
C HIS A 138 9.91 -16.30 -6.41
N GLY A 139 8.72 -16.83 -6.12
CA GLY A 139 8.52 -17.86 -5.11
C GLY A 139 8.80 -17.42 -3.66
N SER A 140 8.85 -16.12 -3.39
CA SER A 140 9.18 -15.56 -2.07
C SER A 140 7.96 -15.49 -1.12
N VAL A 141 6.74 -15.49 -1.66
CA VAL A 141 5.49 -15.57 -0.89
C VAL A 141 4.59 -16.67 -1.40
N SER A 142 3.70 -17.14 -0.52
CA SER A 142 2.74 -18.17 -0.89
C SER A 142 1.64 -17.63 -1.83
N PRO A 143 1.03 -18.48 -2.68
CA PRO A 143 -0.15 -18.09 -3.46
C PRO A 143 -1.32 -17.61 -2.58
N LEU A 144 -1.44 -18.11 -1.35
CA LEU A 144 -2.47 -17.71 -0.40
C LEU A 144 -2.31 -16.26 0.04
N GLU A 145 -1.07 -15.84 0.30
CA GLU A 145 -0.75 -14.48 0.72
C GLU A 145 -0.97 -13.46 -0.40
N SER A 146 -0.54 -13.77 -1.63
CA SER A 146 -0.87 -12.95 -2.80
C SER A 146 -2.39 -12.85 -3.02
N ALA A 147 -3.12 -13.98 -2.91
CA ALA A 147 -4.57 -13.97 -3.01
C ALA A 147 -5.26 -13.16 -1.90
N TYR A 148 -4.69 -13.10 -0.70
CA TYR A 148 -5.18 -12.31 0.41
C TYR A 148 -5.05 -10.82 0.13
N TRP A 149 -3.86 -10.33 -0.20
CA TRP A 149 -3.64 -8.92 -0.51
C TRP A 149 -4.45 -8.47 -1.73
N GLY A 150 -4.54 -9.31 -2.76
CA GLY A 150 -5.40 -9.04 -3.92
C GLY A 150 -6.89 -8.98 -3.56
N SER A 151 -7.35 -9.80 -2.61
CA SER A 151 -8.75 -9.77 -2.16
C SER A 151 -9.05 -8.54 -1.30
N LEU A 152 -8.13 -8.13 -0.41
CA LEU A 152 -8.23 -6.89 0.37
C LEU A 152 -8.27 -5.65 -0.52
N LEU A 153 -7.39 -5.58 -1.51
CA LEU A 153 -7.40 -4.49 -2.49
C LEU A 153 -8.74 -4.42 -3.23
N LYS A 154 -9.26 -5.58 -3.66
CA LYS A 154 -10.56 -5.64 -4.33
C LYS A 154 -11.70 -5.21 -3.41
N GLU A 155 -11.70 -5.61 -2.14
CA GLU A 155 -12.68 -5.17 -1.14
C GLU A 155 -12.65 -3.65 -0.98
N SER A 156 -11.46 -3.09 -0.81
CA SER A 156 -11.24 -1.64 -0.71
C SER A 156 -11.82 -0.88 -1.90
N ASN A 157 -11.47 -1.29 -3.12
CA ASN A 157 -11.97 -0.67 -4.35
C ASN A 157 -13.49 -0.81 -4.50
N THR A 158 -14.04 -1.98 -4.15
CA THR A 158 -15.50 -2.23 -4.18
C THR A 158 -16.23 -1.32 -3.19
N HIS A 159 -15.63 -1.05 -2.03
CA HIS A 159 -16.19 -0.16 -1.04
C HIS A 159 -16.20 1.30 -1.51
N LYS A 160 -15.12 1.78 -2.14
CA LYS A 160 -15.08 3.11 -2.80
C LYS A 160 -16.18 3.24 -3.84
N GLU A 161 -16.28 2.26 -4.73
CA GLU A 161 -17.32 2.25 -5.77
C GLU A 161 -18.74 2.26 -5.15
N TRP A 162 -18.95 1.56 -4.04
CA TRP A 162 -20.24 1.54 -3.36
C TRP A 162 -20.63 2.91 -2.80
N ILE A 163 -19.67 3.65 -2.23
CA ILE A 163 -19.87 5.02 -1.74
C ILE A 163 -20.19 5.96 -2.91
N GLU A 164 -19.37 5.94 -3.96
CA GLU A 164 -19.57 6.77 -5.16
C GLU A 164 -20.92 6.50 -5.83
N VAL A 165 -21.36 5.24 -5.90
CA VAL A 165 -22.68 4.89 -6.44
C VAL A 165 -23.78 5.44 -5.55
N GLY A 166 -23.58 5.47 -4.22
CA GLY A 166 -24.47 6.14 -3.28
C GLY A 166 -24.65 7.62 -3.58
N GLU A 167 -23.54 8.33 -3.79
CA GLU A 167 -23.52 9.75 -4.17
C GLU A 167 -24.14 10.00 -5.55
N LYS A 168 -23.86 9.13 -6.53
CA LYS A 168 -24.47 9.19 -7.87
C LYS A 168 -25.98 9.06 -7.81
N ILE A 169 -26.53 8.24 -6.89
CA ILE A 169 -27.98 8.08 -6.71
C ILE A 169 -28.61 9.37 -6.15
N SER A 170 -27.98 10.00 -5.15
CA SER A 170 -28.49 11.24 -4.55
C SER A 170 -28.37 12.43 -5.51
N ALA A 171 -27.34 12.46 -6.36
CA ALA A 171 -27.12 13.52 -7.35
C ALA A 171 -28.08 13.48 -8.57
N VAL A 172 -28.84 12.39 -8.79
CA VAL A 172 -29.75 12.30 -9.95
C VAL A 172 -30.93 13.26 -9.81
N LYS A 173 -30.96 14.32 -10.63
CA LYS A 173 -32.09 15.25 -10.76
C LYS A 173 -33.38 14.53 -11.22
N PRO A 174 -34.56 14.94 -10.72
CA PRO A 174 -35.83 14.35 -11.13
C PRO A 174 -36.12 14.63 -12.63
N GLY A 175 -36.62 13.61 -13.33
CA GLY A 175 -36.98 13.66 -14.75
C GLY A 175 -37.43 12.29 -15.30
N ALA A 176 -38.07 12.25 -16.47
CA ALA A 176 -38.66 11.02 -17.03
C ALA A 176 -37.65 9.90 -17.32
N PHE A 177 -36.40 10.21 -17.66
CA PHE A 177 -35.31 9.22 -17.77
C PHE A 177 -34.53 8.98 -16.47
N SER A 178 -34.84 9.75 -15.41
CA SER A 178 -34.13 9.67 -14.13
C SER A 178 -34.45 8.39 -13.36
N TRP A 179 -35.67 7.85 -13.51
CA TRP A 179 -36.08 6.65 -12.77
C TRP A 179 -35.32 5.41 -13.25
N LEU A 180 -35.09 5.26 -14.57
CA LEU A 180 -34.27 4.19 -15.14
C LEU A 180 -32.82 4.28 -14.65
N LYS A 181 -32.24 5.49 -14.66
CA LYS A 181 -30.88 5.73 -14.13
C LYS A 181 -30.81 5.37 -12.64
N ARG A 182 -31.77 5.82 -11.82
CA ARG A 182 -31.85 5.49 -10.40
C ARG A 182 -31.99 3.98 -10.17
N LEU A 183 -32.80 3.29 -10.96
CA LEU A 183 -32.96 1.84 -10.86
C LEU A 183 -31.65 1.11 -11.21
N ARG A 184 -30.99 1.47 -12.32
CA ARG A 184 -29.67 0.93 -12.69
C ARG A 184 -28.65 1.11 -11.58
N TRP A 185 -28.57 2.31 -10.97
CA TRP A 185 -27.63 2.56 -9.89
C TRP A 185 -27.99 1.81 -8.60
N ARG A 186 -29.27 1.67 -8.27
CA ARG A 186 -29.71 0.82 -7.15
C ARG A 186 -29.35 -0.64 -7.36
N LEU A 187 -29.52 -1.17 -8.57
CA LEU A 187 -29.09 -2.51 -8.93
C LEU A 187 -27.57 -2.66 -8.79
N ARG A 188 -26.79 -1.69 -9.30
CA ARG A 188 -25.33 -1.69 -9.13
C ARG A 188 -24.93 -1.66 -7.64
N LYS A 189 -25.57 -0.82 -6.83
CA LYS A 189 -25.34 -0.75 -5.38
C LYS A 189 -25.61 -2.10 -4.70
N HIS A 190 -26.67 -2.80 -5.10
CA HIS A 190 -27.00 -4.13 -4.58
C HIS A 190 -25.97 -5.19 -5.00
N GLN A 191 -25.53 -5.17 -6.27
CA GLN A 191 -24.46 -6.05 -6.77
C GLN A 191 -23.16 -5.83 -5.99
N LEU A 192 -22.77 -4.57 -5.75
CA LEU A 192 -21.60 -4.22 -4.96
C LEU A 192 -21.71 -4.69 -3.52
N LYS A 193 -22.89 -4.56 -2.89
CA LYS A 193 -23.13 -5.10 -1.54
C LYS A 193 -22.91 -6.61 -1.50
N LYS A 194 -23.45 -7.35 -2.47
CA LYS A 194 -23.25 -8.80 -2.56
C LYS A 194 -21.78 -9.15 -2.76
N ALA A 195 -21.09 -8.44 -3.66
CA ALA A 195 -19.67 -8.63 -3.90
C ALA A 195 -18.82 -8.38 -2.65
N LEU A 196 -19.16 -7.37 -1.83
CA LEU A 196 -18.49 -7.12 -0.55
C LEU A 196 -18.65 -8.29 0.43
N ILE A 197 -19.87 -8.84 0.54
CA ILE A 197 -20.13 -10.01 1.40
C ILE A 197 -19.31 -11.23 0.92
N ASP A 198 -19.29 -11.48 -0.38
CA ASP A 198 -18.53 -12.60 -0.95
C ASP A 198 -17.02 -12.42 -0.73
N LEU A 199 -16.51 -11.19 -0.86
CA LEU A 199 -15.11 -10.86 -0.58
C LEU A 199 -14.76 -11.03 0.90
N ASP A 200 -15.62 -10.56 1.80
CA ASP A 200 -15.46 -10.70 3.25
C ASP A 200 -15.33 -12.17 3.67
N GLN A 201 -16.20 -13.03 3.14
CA GLN A 201 -16.13 -14.47 3.37
C GLN A 201 -14.83 -15.07 2.84
N LYS A 202 -14.40 -14.65 1.64
CA LYS A 202 -13.15 -15.13 1.02
C LYS A 202 -11.94 -14.72 1.86
N ILE A 203 -11.86 -13.46 2.28
CA ILE A 203 -10.77 -12.95 3.12
C ILE A 203 -10.76 -13.70 4.45
N THR A 204 -11.91 -13.88 5.08
CA THR A 204 -12.02 -14.63 6.36
C THR A 204 -11.61 -16.10 6.21
N LYS A 205 -11.79 -16.72 5.04
CA LYS A 205 -11.24 -18.06 4.77
C LYS A 205 -9.71 -18.02 4.65
N LEU A 206 -9.16 -17.05 3.92
CA LEU A 206 -7.72 -16.87 3.74
C LEU A 206 -7.01 -16.59 5.08
N GLU A 207 -7.57 -15.71 5.92
CA GLU A 207 -7.05 -15.42 7.26
C GLU A 207 -6.97 -16.69 8.13
N ARG A 208 -7.99 -17.55 8.06
CA ARG A 208 -8.01 -18.84 8.76
C ARG A 208 -6.92 -19.78 8.27
N TYR A 209 -6.68 -19.85 6.96
CA TYR A 209 -5.63 -20.70 6.40
C TYR A 209 -4.22 -20.21 6.76
N MET A 210 -4.01 -18.90 6.81
CA MET A 210 -2.73 -18.31 7.19
C MET A 210 -2.50 -18.28 8.71
N LYS A 211 -3.48 -18.71 9.52
CA LYS A 211 -3.41 -18.73 10.99
C LYS A 211 -3.02 -17.36 11.59
N PHE A 212 -3.56 -16.27 11.05
CA PHE A 212 -3.32 -14.97 11.67
C PHE A 212 -3.80 -14.97 13.12
N ALA A 213 -2.91 -14.57 14.04
CA ALA A 213 -3.22 -14.45 15.45
C ALA A 213 -4.28 -13.37 15.72
N GLU A 214 -4.27 -12.29 14.92
CA GLU A 214 -5.24 -11.20 14.99
C GLU A 214 -5.74 -10.77 13.62
N GLN A 215 -7.01 -10.37 13.56
CA GLN A 215 -7.59 -9.69 12.38
C GLN A 215 -6.98 -8.29 12.24
N SER A 216 -6.73 -7.87 10.99
CA SER A 216 -6.26 -6.51 10.69
C SER A 216 -7.17 -5.45 11.34
N SER A 217 -6.57 -4.40 11.90
CA SER A 217 -7.26 -3.33 12.62
C SER A 217 -8.37 -2.68 11.77
N PHE A 218 -8.13 -2.55 10.47
CA PHE A 218 -9.08 -2.06 9.48
C PHE A 218 -10.38 -2.90 9.41
N ARG A 219 -10.26 -4.23 9.35
CA ARG A 219 -11.44 -5.11 9.30
C ARG A 219 -12.20 -5.12 10.63
N ARG A 220 -11.53 -4.92 11.76
CA ARG A 220 -12.21 -4.74 13.06
C ARG A 220 -13.18 -3.54 13.03
N LYS A 221 -12.78 -2.44 12.37
CA LYS A 221 -13.60 -1.20 12.27
C LYS A 221 -14.78 -1.33 11.30
N LYS A 222 -14.66 -2.16 10.26
CA LYS A 222 -15.62 -2.22 9.14
C LYS A 222 -16.74 -3.27 9.24
N LYS A 223 -16.88 -3.99 10.36
CA LYS A 223 -17.97 -4.96 10.61
C LYS A 223 -19.41 -4.36 10.69
N LEU A 224 -19.66 -3.20 10.08
CA LEU A 224 -20.92 -2.45 10.16
C LEU A 224 -21.94 -2.77 9.04
N PHE A 225 -21.84 -3.93 8.38
CA PHE A 225 -22.83 -4.40 7.40
C PHE A 225 -23.58 -5.64 7.86
#